data_AF-A0A7X1F5S5-F1
#
_entry.id   AF-A0A7X1F5S5-F1
#
_cell.length_a   1.000
_cell.length_b   1.000
_cell.length_c   1.000
_cell.angle_alpha   90.00
_cell.angle_beta   90.00
_cell.angle_gamma   90.00
#
_symmetry.space_group_name_H-M   'P 1'
#
loop_
_entity.id
_entity.type
_entity.pdbx_description
1 polymer ?
#
loop_
_entity_poly.entity_id
_entity_poly.type
_entity_poly.pdbx_seq_one_letter_code
_entity_poly.pdbx_strand_id
1 'polypeptide(L)'
;MICKNPLLNGLAGLVLAMGGTPALANYIGPSYLSIPGVPGRAAHTPYRNWIRAEAHYWTAKPPRNSIRGISGKESGLKFTGPRAPAKGASQLSLALDKGSPAFAGVMAACHAGRPIPEVVFAESSDLARHPQEHGPRPSTVPEFYEYVLKNVTLLCPVVESAPEQALALRFEQIEWRNYQPQPQPIPLSTAPASLRKGTTRGDSKSFVISWFAPVAEAGEKQCPQMNRKPTQDEYFALMPPARQAQQREALRSSGGASSTVMPYRGPDEMNVILLPGIVPDPGHVAPVADRVRGFDLDGWSGQGHPPKTTRVHPNYVSPDGRTGIDNQLFNVLGCVEGWRRNGFLPMIGNELRRAGGLSILVEVSGIDDPRNDNEVFVSLLYSADPIRRDGTSKIVLPDFTFGVNANPEFSQDFVRFRGRMTNGVITTDVQPLVTMHEGPASTWSLYQARMRLEFTPEGGLSATLGGYRDWRELLAMAFFQASDYENTIGFTAPGMYNAVRRAADGLRDPETGIFNGLSAAYEMEGVPAFIPPEQHAQLAAGGRLSPPTPR
;
A
#
# COMPACT_ATOMS: atom_id res chain seq x y z
N MET A 1 20.89 -54.61 18.35
CA MET A 1 20.48 -53.83 19.54
C MET A 1 20.22 -52.40 19.09
N ILE A 2 18.97 -51.98 19.20
CA ILE A 2 18.46 -50.69 18.77
C ILE A 2 18.48 -49.79 20.02
N CYS A 3 19.26 -48.71 20.00
CA CYS A 3 19.06 -47.59 20.93
C CYS A 3 18.44 -46.43 20.14
N LYS A 4 17.14 -46.22 20.34
CA LYS A 4 16.39 -45.05 19.91
C LYS A 4 16.76 -43.88 20.83
N ASN A 5 17.14 -42.75 20.24
CA ASN A 5 17.22 -41.47 20.93
C ASN A 5 16.09 -40.57 20.39
N PRO A 6 15.07 -40.20 21.17
CA PRO A 6 13.93 -39.44 20.69
C PRO A 6 14.09 -37.98 21.11
N LEU A 7 14.76 -37.13 20.31
CA LEU A 7 14.84 -35.67 20.55
C LEU A 7 15.32 -34.96 19.27
N LEU A 8 14.61 -35.16 18.17
CA LEU A 8 14.79 -34.43 16.92
C LEU A 8 13.47 -34.44 16.15
N ASN A 9 12.48 -33.75 16.69
CA ASN A 9 11.22 -33.40 16.00
C ASN A 9 10.52 -32.33 16.84
N GLY A 10 10.81 -31.06 16.57
CA GLY A 10 10.15 -29.96 17.26
C GLY A 10 10.81 -28.62 16.96
N LEU A 11 10.67 -28.15 15.73
CA LEU A 11 10.79 -26.73 15.33
C LEU A 11 10.63 -26.48 13.81
N ALA A 12 10.30 -27.52 13.03
CA ALA A 12 9.76 -27.34 11.69
C ALA A 12 8.23 -27.22 11.78
N GLY A 13 7.70 -26.01 11.64
CA GLY A 13 6.26 -25.79 11.49
C GLY A 13 5.67 -24.71 12.37
N LEU A 14 6.23 -23.50 12.36
CA LEU A 14 5.39 -22.31 12.51
C LEU A 14 5.03 -21.81 11.11
N VAL A 15 4.28 -22.63 10.36
CA VAL A 15 3.36 -22.04 9.39
C VAL A 15 2.37 -21.32 10.27
N LEU A 16 2.50 -19.99 10.36
CA LEU A 16 1.40 -19.16 10.82
C LEU A 16 0.21 -19.54 9.95
N ALA A 17 -0.65 -20.38 10.49
CA ALA A 17 -2.03 -20.47 10.06
C ALA A 17 -2.59 -19.08 10.36
N MET A 18 -2.40 -18.17 9.40
CA MET A 18 -3.29 -17.04 9.21
C MET A 18 -4.65 -17.71 9.01
N GLY A 19 -5.41 -17.85 10.10
CA GLY A 19 -6.78 -18.31 10.05
C GLY A 19 -7.46 -17.45 9.00
N GLY A 20 -7.89 -18.07 7.91
CA GLY A 20 -8.34 -17.39 6.71
C GLY A 20 -9.62 -16.62 6.98
N THR A 21 -9.51 -15.42 7.54
CA THR A 21 -10.52 -14.40 7.34
C THR A 21 -10.48 -14.09 5.85
N PRO A 22 -11.61 -14.20 5.12
CA PRO A 22 -11.64 -13.86 3.71
C PRO A 22 -11.21 -12.39 3.59
N ALA A 23 -10.18 -12.14 2.79
CA ALA A 23 -9.73 -10.79 2.50
C ALA A 23 -10.93 -9.94 2.09
N LEU A 24 -11.16 -8.83 2.80
CA LEU A 24 -12.14 -7.85 2.38
C LEU A 24 -11.55 -7.12 1.18
N ALA A 25 -12.35 -6.94 0.14
CA ALA A 25 -11.95 -6.09 -0.97
C ALA A 25 -12.08 -4.65 -0.49
N ASN A 26 -10.94 -3.98 -0.33
CA ASN A 26 -10.86 -2.59 0.07
C ASN A 26 -10.87 -1.73 -1.19
N TYR A 27 -12.02 -1.17 -1.53
CA TYR A 27 -12.05 -0.12 -2.54
C TYR A 27 -12.11 1.23 -1.84
N ILE A 28 -10.95 1.88 -1.76
CA ILE A 28 -10.83 3.26 -1.29
C ILE A 28 -10.24 4.08 -2.43
N GLY A 29 -11.00 5.07 -2.87
CA GLY A 29 -10.68 5.89 -4.03
C GLY A 29 -11.91 6.25 -4.83
N PRO A 30 -11.75 7.03 -5.92
CA PRO A 30 -12.87 7.51 -6.69
C PRO A 30 -13.63 6.36 -7.35
N SER A 31 -14.93 6.32 -7.15
CA SER A 31 -15.88 5.62 -8.03
C SER A 31 -16.94 6.60 -8.50
N TYR A 32 -17.64 6.27 -9.59
CA TYR A 32 -18.54 7.22 -10.25
C TYR A 32 -19.93 6.61 -10.39
N LEU A 33 -20.95 7.41 -10.13
CA LEU A 33 -22.34 6.99 -10.26
C LEU A 33 -23.17 8.04 -10.99
N SER A 34 -24.09 7.59 -11.83
CA SER A 34 -25.07 8.41 -12.53
C SER A 34 -26.46 8.07 -12.04
N ILE A 35 -27.09 9.01 -11.33
CA ILE A 35 -28.48 8.92 -10.91
C ILE A 35 -29.29 9.89 -11.78
N PRO A 36 -30.34 9.43 -12.48
CA PRO A 36 -31.20 10.29 -13.29
C PRO A 36 -31.69 11.51 -12.52
N GLY A 37 -31.45 12.70 -13.09
CA GLY A 37 -31.86 13.98 -12.49
C GLY A 37 -30.96 14.53 -11.39
N VAL A 38 -29.86 13.86 -11.03
CA VAL A 38 -28.92 14.33 -10.02
C VAL A 38 -27.56 14.69 -10.67
N PRO A 39 -27.21 15.99 -10.75
CA PRO A 39 -25.93 16.41 -11.31
C PRO A 39 -24.78 16.13 -10.33
N GLY A 40 -23.72 15.46 -10.78
CA GLY A 40 -22.61 15.07 -9.91
C GLY A 40 -21.34 15.91 -10.00
N ARG A 41 -21.11 16.57 -11.14
CA ARG A 41 -19.96 17.48 -11.39
C ARG A 41 -18.56 16.87 -11.18
N ALA A 42 -18.40 15.55 -11.24
CA ALA A 42 -17.06 14.96 -11.33
C ALA A 42 -16.28 15.56 -12.52
N ALA A 43 -14.99 15.80 -12.31
CA ALA A 43 -14.10 16.38 -13.31
C ALA A 43 -13.42 15.33 -14.20
N HIS A 44 -13.38 14.08 -13.73
CA HIS A 44 -12.65 12.99 -14.36
C HIS A 44 -13.30 12.55 -15.67
N THR A 45 -12.50 12.38 -16.72
CA THR A 45 -12.95 11.89 -18.03
C THR A 45 -12.84 10.36 -18.06
N PRO A 46 -13.87 9.58 -18.48
CA PRO A 46 -15.10 9.98 -19.17
C PRO A 46 -16.29 10.35 -18.27
N TYR A 47 -16.18 10.20 -16.95
CA TYR A 47 -17.28 10.36 -16.00
C TYR A 47 -17.59 11.83 -15.63
N ARG A 48 -17.38 12.75 -16.57
CA ARG A 48 -17.65 14.16 -16.34
C ARG A 48 -19.12 14.34 -16.00
N ASN A 49 -19.40 15.16 -14.99
CA ASN A 49 -20.74 15.42 -14.46
C ASN A 49 -21.41 14.25 -13.71
N TRP A 50 -20.77 13.09 -13.59
CA TRP A 50 -21.25 12.02 -12.71
C TRP A 50 -20.94 12.36 -11.26
N ILE A 51 -21.57 11.64 -10.34
CA ILE A 51 -21.40 11.79 -8.91
C ILE A 51 -20.17 10.97 -8.50
N ARG A 52 -19.23 11.59 -7.80
CA ARG A 52 -18.03 10.92 -7.27
C ARG A 52 -18.30 10.39 -5.87
N ALA A 53 -17.97 9.12 -5.65
CA ALA A 53 -17.92 8.49 -4.34
C ALA A 53 -16.45 8.26 -3.94
N GLU A 54 -16.18 8.24 -2.63
CA GLU A 54 -14.81 8.17 -2.06
C GLU A 54 -14.36 6.74 -1.73
N ALA A 55 -15.32 5.84 -1.55
CA ALA A 55 -15.11 4.43 -1.26
C ALA A 55 -16.41 3.66 -1.51
N HIS A 56 -16.31 2.35 -1.75
CA HIS A 56 -17.47 1.46 -1.83
C HIS A 56 -17.13 0.01 -1.50
N TYR A 57 -18.16 -0.79 -1.26
CA TYR A 57 -18.06 -2.24 -1.27
C TYR A 57 -19.37 -2.89 -1.67
N TRP A 58 -19.26 -4.08 -2.28
CA TRP A 58 -20.40 -4.92 -2.63
C TRP A 58 -20.74 -5.85 -1.46
N THR A 59 -22.03 -5.97 -1.11
CA THR A 59 -22.47 -6.84 0.00
C THR A 59 -22.31 -8.32 -0.33
N ALA A 60 -22.49 -8.70 -1.60
CA ALA A 60 -22.11 -10.03 -2.06
C ALA A 60 -20.58 -10.17 -2.02
N LYS A 61 -20.08 -11.07 -1.18
CA LYS A 61 -18.64 -11.34 -0.99
C LYS A 61 -18.27 -12.69 -1.63
N PRO A 62 -18.24 -12.84 -2.97
CA PRO A 62 -17.80 -14.12 -3.57
C PRO A 62 -16.41 -14.46 -3.02
N PRO A 63 -16.06 -15.61 -2.44
CA PRO A 63 -14.75 -15.78 -1.79
C PRO A 63 -13.56 -15.29 -2.67
N ARG A 64 -12.69 -14.40 -2.16
CA ARG A 64 -11.36 -14.21 -2.75
C ARG A 64 -10.44 -15.19 -2.05
N ASN A 65 -9.89 -16.14 -2.78
CA ASN A 65 -8.79 -16.93 -2.26
C ASN A 65 -7.63 -15.98 -1.98
N SER A 66 -6.98 -16.12 -0.84
CA SER A 66 -5.73 -15.41 -0.63
C SER A 66 -4.79 -15.77 -1.77
N ILE A 67 -4.18 -14.75 -2.36
CA ILE A 67 -3.07 -14.99 -3.28
C ILE A 67 -1.93 -15.42 -2.38
N ARG A 68 -1.68 -16.74 -2.33
CA ARG A 68 -0.55 -17.27 -1.56
C ARG A 68 0.67 -16.50 -2.02
N GLY A 69 1.27 -15.77 -1.08
CA GLY A 69 2.48 -15.00 -1.31
C GLY A 69 3.54 -15.84 -2.00
N ILE A 70 4.50 -15.16 -2.62
CA ILE A 70 5.38 -15.70 -3.65
C ILE A 70 6.13 -16.94 -3.14
N SER A 71 5.53 -18.13 -3.34
CA SER A 71 5.99 -19.40 -2.75
C SER A 71 6.94 -20.16 -3.68
N GLY A 72 7.38 -19.50 -4.75
CA GLY A 72 8.30 -20.04 -5.76
C GLY A 72 7.74 -21.13 -6.67
N LYS A 73 6.50 -21.63 -6.45
CA LYS A 73 5.90 -22.72 -7.24
C LYS A 73 4.88 -22.29 -8.30
N GLU A 74 4.23 -21.14 -8.14
CA GLU A 74 3.29 -20.56 -9.10
C GLU A 74 3.55 -19.06 -9.20
N SER A 75 3.39 -18.47 -10.39
CA SER A 75 3.53 -17.02 -10.53
C SER A 75 2.37 -16.28 -9.88
N GLY A 76 2.70 -15.29 -9.04
CA GLY A 76 1.76 -14.37 -8.41
C GLY A 76 1.19 -13.29 -9.35
N LEU A 77 1.69 -13.23 -10.59
CA LEU A 77 1.28 -12.28 -11.62
C LEU A 77 -0.13 -12.58 -12.13
N LYS A 78 -1.12 -12.08 -11.40
CA LYS A 78 -2.53 -12.26 -11.68
C LYS A 78 -3.24 -10.91 -11.53
N PHE A 79 -4.30 -10.74 -12.31
CA PHE A 79 -5.19 -9.61 -12.20
C PHE A 79 -6.61 -10.10 -11.92
N THR A 80 -7.12 -9.80 -10.72
CA THR A 80 -8.48 -10.15 -10.33
C THR A 80 -9.47 -9.10 -10.80
N GLY A 81 -10.64 -9.58 -11.24
CA GLY A 81 -11.80 -8.73 -11.48
C GLY A 81 -12.37 -8.09 -10.20
N PRO A 82 -13.35 -7.19 -10.34
CA PRO A 82 -13.96 -6.51 -9.23
C PRO A 82 -14.90 -7.47 -8.48
N ARG A 83 -15.55 -6.96 -7.43
CA ARG A 83 -16.40 -7.77 -6.54
C ARG A 83 -17.88 -7.70 -6.87
N ALA A 84 -18.23 -6.96 -7.92
CA ALA A 84 -19.60 -6.82 -8.35
C ALA A 84 -20.23 -8.19 -8.63
N PRO A 85 -21.51 -8.40 -8.27
CA PRO A 85 -22.22 -9.62 -8.60
C PRO A 85 -22.32 -9.78 -10.12
N ALA A 86 -22.21 -11.02 -10.61
CA ALA A 86 -22.33 -11.29 -12.04
C ALA A 86 -23.76 -11.02 -12.57
N LYS A 87 -24.78 -11.25 -11.74
CA LYS A 87 -26.21 -11.06 -12.04
C LYS A 87 -27.05 -11.05 -10.76
N GLY A 88 -28.32 -10.66 -10.90
CA GLY A 88 -29.34 -10.76 -9.85
C GLY A 88 -29.33 -9.60 -8.85
N ALA A 89 -30.14 -9.75 -7.80
CA ALA A 89 -30.32 -8.73 -6.79
C ALA A 89 -29.12 -8.67 -5.83
N SER A 90 -28.73 -7.47 -5.43
CA SER A 90 -27.67 -7.26 -4.43
C SER A 90 -27.72 -5.85 -3.85
N GLN A 91 -26.65 -5.49 -3.13
CA GLN A 91 -26.46 -4.17 -2.56
C GLN A 91 -25.02 -3.67 -2.79
N LEU A 92 -24.92 -2.40 -3.16
CA LEU A 92 -23.70 -1.61 -3.21
C LEU A 92 -23.74 -0.58 -2.09
N SER A 93 -22.78 -0.61 -1.18
CA SER A 93 -22.61 0.41 -0.15
C SER A 93 -21.49 1.35 -0.54
N LEU A 94 -21.68 2.66 -0.44
CA LEU A 94 -20.69 3.67 -0.84
C LEU A 94 -20.69 4.89 0.07
N ALA A 95 -19.60 5.65 0.03
CA ALA A 95 -19.41 6.89 0.78
C ALA A 95 -19.38 8.09 -0.18
N LEU A 96 -20.26 9.07 0.06
CA LEU A 96 -20.34 10.31 -0.72
C LEU A 96 -19.84 11.49 0.13
N ASP A 97 -18.86 12.25 -0.35
CA ASP A 97 -18.42 13.48 0.34
C ASP A 97 -19.60 14.44 0.51
N LYS A 98 -19.89 14.88 1.76
CA LYS A 98 -21.00 15.83 2.02
C LYS A 98 -20.73 17.22 1.46
N GLY A 99 -19.47 17.56 1.20
CA GLY A 99 -19.07 18.76 0.45
C GLY A 99 -19.29 18.65 -1.06
N SER A 100 -19.66 17.47 -1.56
CA SER A 100 -19.94 17.27 -2.98
C SER A 100 -21.16 18.09 -3.44
N PRO A 101 -21.10 18.75 -4.62
CA PRO A 101 -22.27 19.40 -5.22
C PRO A 101 -23.46 18.45 -5.45
N ALA A 102 -23.20 17.15 -5.52
CA ALA A 102 -24.22 16.11 -5.67
C ALA A 102 -25.05 15.86 -4.42
N PHE A 103 -24.52 16.18 -3.23
CA PHE A 103 -25.03 15.70 -1.94
C PHE A 103 -26.52 15.97 -1.76
N ALA A 104 -26.96 17.22 -1.96
CA ALA A 104 -28.36 17.60 -1.81
C ALA A 104 -29.30 16.83 -2.76
N GLY A 105 -28.88 16.64 -4.01
CA GLY A 105 -29.68 15.92 -5.00
C GLY A 105 -29.78 14.42 -4.72
N VAL A 106 -28.69 13.79 -4.24
CA VAL A 106 -28.69 12.39 -3.82
C VAL A 106 -29.58 12.19 -2.59
N MET A 107 -29.50 13.07 -1.60
CA MET A 107 -30.37 13.00 -0.41
C MET A 107 -31.84 13.21 -0.77
N ALA A 108 -32.16 14.14 -1.67
CA ALA A 108 -33.52 14.32 -2.16
C ALA A 108 -34.05 13.05 -2.88
N ALA A 109 -33.22 12.42 -3.72
CA ALA A 109 -33.57 11.16 -4.36
C ALA A 109 -33.81 10.03 -3.34
N CYS A 110 -32.99 9.96 -2.29
CA CYS A 110 -33.16 8.98 -1.22
C CYS A 110 -34.45 9.21 -0.41
N HIS A 111 -34.70 10.45 0.03
CA HIS A 111 -35.89 10.79 0.81
C HIS A 111 -37.19 10.65 0.02
N ALA A 112 -37.15 10.75 -1.31
CA ALA A 112 -38.32 10.47 -2.15
C ALA A 112 -38.78 9.01 -2.03
N GLY A 113 -37.92 8.07 -1.63
CA GLY A 113 -38.26 6.67 -1.36
C GLY A 113 -38.75 5.87 -2.58
N ARG A 114 -38.70 6.45 -3.78
CA ARG A 114 -39.15 5.81 -5.02
C ARG A 114 -37.99 5.00 -5.63
N PRO A 115 -38.26 3.78 -6.13
CA PRO A 115 -37.28 3.04 -6.90
C PRO A 115 -36.80 3.85 -8.11
N ILE A 116 -35.48 3.94 -8.26
CA ILE A 116 -34.83 4.57 -9.41
C ILE A 116 -34.70 3.49 -10.49
N PRO A 117 -35.30 3.66 -11.67
CA PRO A 117 -35.32 2.59 -12.69
C PRO A 117 -33.92 2.12 -13.07
N GLU A 118 -32.98 3.06 -13.20
CA GLU A 118 -31.62 2.79 -13.64
C GLU A 118 -30.63 3.71 -12.92
N VAL A 119 -29.55 3.13 -12.39
CA VAL A 119 -28.35 3.84 -11.92
C VAL A 119 -27.16 3.23 -12.63
N VAL A 120 -26.30 4.06 -13.23
CA VAL A 120 -25.05 3.59 -13.83
C VAL A 120 -23.92 3.78 -12.83
N PHE A 121 -23.09 2.78 -12.62
CA PHE A 121 -21.98 2.80 -11.68
C PHE A 121 -20.68 2.42 -12.39
N ALA A 122 -19.56 3.04 -11.99
CA ALA A 122 -18.23 2.74 -12.50
C ALA A 122 -17.21 2.68 -11.36
N GLU A 123 -16.35 1.64 -11.37
CA GLU A 123 -15.23 1.49 -10.42
C GLU A 123 -13.92 1.22 -11.14
N SER A 124 -12.81 1.78 -10.64
CA SER A 124 -11.47 1.62 -11.21
C SER A 124 -11.06 0.15 -11.15
N SER A 125 -10.57 -0.37 -12.28
CA SER A 125 -10.07 -1.73 -12.33
C SER A 125 -8.80 -1.92 -11.50
N ASP A 126 -7.94 -0.90 -11.43
CA ASP A 126 -6.68 -0.96 -10.70
C ASP A 126 -6.90 -0.93 -9.18
N LEU A 127 -7.83 -0.10 -8.69
CA LEU A 127 -8.18 -0.07 -7.26
C LEU A 127 -9.06 -1.25 -6.84
N ALA A 128 -9.84 -1.83 -7.76
CA ALA A 128 -10.70 -2.98 -7.45
C ALA A 128 -9.95 -4.32 -7.38
N ARG A 129 -8.73 -4.38 -7.93
CA ARG A 129 -7.91 -5.59 -7.93
C ARG A 129 -7.52 -6.01 -6.50
N HIS A 130 -6.97 -7.19 -6.33
CA HIS A 130 -6.59 -7.66 -4.99
C HIS A 130 -5.33 -6.91 -4.51
N PRO A 131 -5.26 -6.40 -3.26
CA PRO A 131 -4.12 -5.56 -2.82
C PRO A 131 -2.74 -6.23 -2.88
N GLN A 132 -2.71 -7.56 -2.88
CA GLN A 132 -1.48 -8.36 -3.05
C GLN A 132 -1.07 -8.56 -4.52
N GLU A 133 -1.85 -8.08 -5.50
CA GLU A 133 -1.53 -8.18 -6.92
C GLU A 133 -0.65 -7.02 -7.38
N HIS A 134 0.27 -7.34 -8.29
CA HIS A 134 1.19 -6.40 -8.89
C HIS A 134 1.31 -6.62 -10.40
N GLY A 135 2.01 -5.70 -11.05
CA GLY A 135 2.12 -5.65 -12.50
C GLY A 135 1.02 -4.80 -13.16
N PRO A 136 1.10 -4.66 -14.49
CA PRO A 136 0.21 -3.78 -15.25
C PRO A 136 -1.18 -4.39 -15.41
N ARG A 137 -2.19 -3.52 -15.55
CA ARG A 137 -3.52 -3.90 -16.00
C ARG A 137 -3.47 -4.56 -17.39
N PRO A 138 -4.12 -5.71 -17.62
CA PRO A 138 -4.24 -6.28 -18.96
C PRO A 138 -4.92 -5.31 -19.91
N SER A 139 -4.49 -5.25 -21.17
CA SER A 139 -5.14 -4.43 -22.19
C SER A 139 -6.59 -4.81 -22.47
N THR A 140 -7.00 -6.04 -22.14
CA THR A 140 -8.38 -6.55 -22.25
C THR A 140 -9.28 -6.14 -21.09
N VAL A 141 -8.73 -5.62 -20.00
CA VAL A 141 -9.49 -5.12 -18.85
C VAL A 141 -9.69 -3.62 -19.05
N PRO A 142 -10.91 -3.06 -19.00
CA PRO A 142 -11.11 -1.62 -19.11
C PRO A 142 -10.53 -0.89 -17.89
N GLU A 143 -10.21 0.41 -18.02
CA GLU A 143 -9.73 1.22 -16.88
C GLU A 143 -10.75 1.32 -15.75
N PHE A 144 -12.03 1.30 -16.11
CA PHE A 144 -13.16 1.26 -15.19
C PHE A 144 -14.12 0.17 -15.61
N TYR A 145 -14.59 -0.63 -14.66
CA TYR A 145 -15.72 -1.53 -14.86
C TYR A 145 -17.01 -0.74 -14.76
N GLU A 146 -17.91 -0.91 -15.73
CA GLU A 146 -19.20 -0.21 -15.77
C GLU A 146 -20.39 -1.15 -15.62
N TYR A 147 -21.35 -0.69 -14.83
CA TYR A 147 -22.54 -1.45 -14.44
C TYR A 147 -23.80 -0.61 -14.62
N VAL A 148 -24.87 -1.26 -15.04
CA VAL A 148 -26.24 -0.73 -14.96
C VAL A 148 -26.96 -1.47 -13.83
N LEU A 149 -27.39 -0.74 -12.81
CA LEU A 149 -28.17 -1.24 -11.68
C LEU A 149 -29.64 -0.89 -11.91
N LYS A 150 -30.53 -1.89 -11.87
CA LYS A 150 -31.96 -1.72 -12.17
C LYS A 150 -32.81 -1.80 -10.91
N ASN A 151 -33.86 -0.97 -10.88
CA ASN A 151 -34.83 -0.87 -9.78
C ASN A 151 -34.13 -0.60 -8.44
N VAL A 152 -33.35 0.49 -8.39
CA VAL A 152 -32.51 0.83 -7.25
C VAL A 152 -33.31 1.55 -6.17
N THR A 153 -33.28 1.04 -4.95
CA THR A 153 -33.75 1.73 -3.74
C THR A 153 -32.54 2.24 -2.96
N LEU A 154 -32.59 3.51 -2.56
CA LEU A 154 -31.56 4.15 -1.75
C LEU A 154 -31.91 4.06 -0.27
N LEU A 155 -30.91 3.70 0.54
CA LEU A 155 -30.89 3.89 1.98
C LEU A 155 -29.77 4.87 2.31
N CYS A 156 -30.07 5.89 3.11
CA CYS A 156 -29.16 6.99 3.41
C CYS A 156 -29.16 7.30 4.90
N PRO A 157 -28.60 6.41 5.75
CA PRO A 157 -28.53 6.68 7.17
C PRO A 157 -27.60 7.88 7.43
N VAL A 158 -28.08 8.84 8.21
CA VAL A 158 -27.38 10.11 8.44
C VAL A 158 -26.63 10.06 9.76
N VAL A 159 -25.33 10.33 9.70
CA VAL A 159 -24.50 10.65 10.86
C VAL A 159 -24.02 12.09 10.69
N GLU A 160 -24.60 13.03 11.42
CA GLU A 160 -24.41 14.47 11.17
C GLU A 160 -22.93 14.88 11.15
N SER A 161 -22.16 14.42 12.12
CA SER A 161 -20.74 14.74 12.29
C SER A 161 -19.77 13.94 11.40
N ALA A 162 -20.27 13.01 10.58
CA ALA A 162 -19.43 12.32 9.60
C ALA A 162 -19.12 13.23 8.40
N PRO A 163 -17.88 13.23 7.86
CA PRO A 163 -17.54 14.00 6.66
C PRO A 163 -18.19 13.45 5.38
N GLU A 164 -18.49 12.15 5.34
CA GLU A 164 -19.12 11.50 4.20
C GLU A 164 -20.49 10.92 4.58
N GLN A 165 -21.38 10.89 3.59
CA GLN A 165 -22.70 10.30 3.68
C GLN A 165 -22.65 8.83 3.27
N ALA A 166 -23.06 7.95 4.18
CA ALA A 166 -23.31 6.54 3.87
C ALA A 166 -24.50 6.39 2.92
N LEU A 167 -24.33 5.60 1.87
CA LEU A 167 -25.39 5.25 0.93
C LEU A 167 -25.39 3.74 0.69
N ALA A 168 -26.56 3.12 0.74
CA ALA A 168 -26.75 1.74 0.29
C ALA A 168 -27.75 1.72 -0.87
N LEU A 169 -27.27 1.24 -2.02
CA LEU A 169 -28.03 1.05 -3.25
C LEU A 169 -28.45 -0.42 -3.30
N ARG A 170 -29.70 -0.71 -2.96
CA ARG A 170 -30.31 -2.04 -3.14
C ARG A 170 -30.90 -2.11 -4.53
N PHE A 171 -30.57 -3.14 -5.31
CA PHE A 171 -31.03 -3.26 -6.70
C PHE A 171 -31.49 -4.69 -6.98
N GLU A 172 -32.35 -4.84 -7.98
CA GLU A 172 -32.92 -6.14 -8.35
C GLU A 172 -32.11 -6.85 -9.44
N GLN A 173 -31.43 -6.08 -10.30
CA GLN A 173 -30.63 -6.61 -11.40
C GLN A 173 -29.39 -5.75 -11.64
N ILE A 174 -28.33 -6.39 -12.12
CA ILE A 174 -27.09 -5.77 -12.57
C ILE A 174 -26.78 -6.24 -14.00
N GLU A 175 -26.35 -5.31 -14.84
CA GLU A 175 -25.88 -5.56 -16.19
C GLU A 175 -24.48 -4.96 -16.36
N TRP A 176 -23.55 -5.76 -16.86
CA TRP A 176 -22.17 -5.33 -17.10
C TRP A 176 -22.05 -4.75 -18.51
N ARG A 177 -21.48 -3.55 -18.64
CA ARG A 177 -21.46 -2.83 -19.94
C ARG A 177 -20.23 -3.09 -20.78
N ASN A 178 -19.07 -3.20 -20.13
CA ASN A 178 -17.78 -3.16 -20.81
C ASN A 178 -16.81 -4.28 -20.38
N TYR A 179 -17.28 -5.23 -19.59
CA TYR A 179 -16.49 -6.35 -19.12
C TYR A 179 -17.37 -7.57 -18.87
N GLN A 180 -16.82 -8.76 -19.10
CA GLN A 180 -17.48 -10.02 -18.73
C GLN A 180 -16.78 -10.60 -17.50
N PRO A 181 -17.51 -10.86 -16.40
CA PRO A 181 -16.93 -11.43 -15.19
C PRO A 181 -16.19 -12.72 -15.49
N GLN A 182 -14.91 -12.77 -15.11
CA GLN A 182 -14.07 -13.95 -15.30
C GLN A 182 -14.15 -14.83 -14.04
N PRO A 183 -14.30 -16.16 -14.19
CA PRO A 183 -14.35 -17.07 -13.06
C PRO A 183 -12.99 -17.26 -12.37
N GLN A 184 -11.90 -16.92 -13.07
CA GLN A 184 -10.53 -17.03 -12.58
C GLN A 184 -9.77 -15.71 -12.81
N PRO A 185 -8.75 -15.40 -11.98
CA PRO A 185 -7.86 -14.26 -12.23
C PRO A 185 -7.20 -14.37 -13.61
N ILE A 186 -7.00 -13.23 -14.27
CA ILE A 186 -6.33 -13.15 -15.57
C ILE A 186 -4.81 -13.28 -15.32
N PRO A 187 -4.11 -14.26 -15.90
CA PRO A 187 -2.65 -14.33 -15.82
C PRO A 187 -2.04 -13.11 -16.49
N LEU A 188 -1.07 -12.47 -15.84
CA LEU A 188 -0.28 -11.41 -16.44
C LEU A 188 0.99 -11.99 -17.04
N SER A 189 1.30 -11.56 -18.27
CA SER A 189 2.61 -11.79 -18.88
C SER A 189 3.40 -10.49 -18.75
N THR A 190 4.48 -10.53 -17.97
CA THR A 190 5.39 -9.40 -17.81
C THR A 190 6.72 -9.72 -18.48
N ALA A 191 7.47 -8.68 -18.82
CA ALA A 191 8.83 -8.82 -19.30
C ALA A 191 9.80 -8.27 -18.23
N PRO A 192 11.03 -8.78 -18.16
CA PRO A 192 12.07 -8.18 -17.33
C PRO A 192 12.23 -6.69 -17.67
N ALA A 193 12.54 -5.88 -16.67
CA ALA A 193 12.79 -4.46 -16.84
C ALA A 193 13.94 -4.24 -17.84
N SER A 194 13.82 -3.18 -18.63
CA SER A 194 14.92 -2.73 -19.47
C SER A 194 15.78 -1.75 -18.67
N LEU A 195 16.92 -2.22 -18.16
CA LEU A 195 17.83 -1.37 -17.41
C LEU A 195 18.59 -0.43 -18.35
N ARG A 196 18.84 0.80 -17.90
CA ARG A 196 19.78 1.69 -18.57
C ARG A 196 21.18 1.05 -18.54
N LYS A 197 21.92 1.22 -19.64
CA LYS A 197 23.33 0.81 -19.70
C LYS A 197 24.09 1.49 -18.56
N GLY A 198 24.80 0.69 -17.78
CA GLY A 198 25.68 1.17 -16.71
C GLY A 198 27.10 1.38 -17.24
N THR A 199 28.07 1.25 -16.34
CA THR A 199 29.50 1.24 -16.68
C THR A 199 30.11 -0.11 -16.33
N THR A 200 31.11 -0.53 -17.11
CA THR A 200 31.97 -1.68 -16.80
C THR A 200 33.32 -1.24 -16.25
N ARG A 201 33.51 0.06 -16.01
CA ARG A 201 34.68 0.65 -15.36
C ARG A 201 34.39 0.89 -13.89
N GLY A 202 35.45 1.02 -13.09
CA GLY A 202 35.37 1.21 -11.65
C GLY A 202 34.97 -0.06 -10.91
N ASP A 203 35.08 0.01 -9.60
CA ASP A 203 34.67 -1.05 -8.69
C ASP A 203 33.14 -1.13 -8.59
N SER A 204 32.67 -2.29 -8.14
CA SER A 204 31.27 -2.51 -7.80
C SER A 204 31.15 -3.14 -6.42
N LYS A 205 30.13 -2.72 -5.67
CA LYS A 205 29.77 -3.24 -4.35
C LYS A 205 28.33 -3.69 -4.39
N SER A 206 28.06 -4.88 -3.87
CA SER A 206 26.70 -5.42 -3.80
C SER A 206 26.33 -5.72 -2.36
N PHE A 207 25.06 -5.57 -2.05
CA PHE A 207 24.51 -5.75 -0.70
C PHE A 207 23.20 -6.52 -0.77
N VAL A 208 23.00 -7.45 0.15
CA VAL A 208 21.67 -8.01 0.41
C VAL A 208 21.00 -7.21 1.52
N ILE A 209 19.77 -6.78 1.30
CA ILE A 209 19.05 -5.94 2.26
C ILE A 209 18.57 -6.77 3.45
N SER A 210 19.10 -6.46 4.62
CA SER A 210 18.81 -7.12 5.90
C SER A 210 17.78 -6.37 6.75
N TRP A 211 17.54 -5.08 6.43
CA TRP A 211 16.51 -4.24 7.03
C TRP A 211 15.83 -3.36 5.98
N PHE A 212 14.51 -3.28 6.00
CA PHE A 212 13.72 -2.35 5.20
C PHE A 212 12.46 -1.95 5.97
N ALA A 213 12.21 -0.65 6.12
CA ALA A 213 11.05 -0.13 6.83
C ALA A 213 10.75 1.33 6.42
N PRO A 214 9.51 1.82 6.57
CA PRO A 214 9.26 3.25 6.50
C PRO A 214 10.05 3.98 7.60
N VAL A 215 10.51 5.19 7.30
CA VAL A 215 11.07 6.11 8.32
C VAL A 215 9.90 6.63 9.16
N ALA A 216 9.52 5.85 10.16
CA ALA A 216 8.41 6.10 11.08
C ALA A 216 8.85 6.11 12.55
N GLU A 217 10.14 6.08 12.85
CA GLU A 217 10.63 6.08 14.23
C GLU A 217 10.57 7.49 14.84
N ALA A 218 9.47 7.79 15.53
CA ALA A 218 9.36 8.99 16.35
C ALA A 218 10.11 8.80 17.68
N GLY A 219 10.85 9.81 18.12
CA GLY A 219 11.50 9.84 19.43
C GLY A 219 10.49 9.83 20.57
N GLU A 220 10.92 9.43 21.76
CA GLU A 220 10.05 9.19 22.93
C GLU A 220 9.14 10.38 23.29
N LYS A 221 9.59 11.61 23.06
CA LYS A 221 8.86 12.85 23.37
C LYS A 221 8.16 13.47 22.16
N GLN A 222 8.30 12.87 20.98
CA GLN A 222 7.70 13.39 19.74
C GLN A 222 6.23 12.99 19.60
N CYS A 223 5.75 12.01 20.37
CA CYS A 223 4.34 11.63 20.39
C CYS A 223 3.68 12.10 21.69
N PRO A 224 2.77 13.09 21.65
CA PRO A 224 2.00 13.50 22.83
C PRO A 224 1.23 12.34 23.46
N GLN A 225 0.75 11.44 22.60
CA GLN A 225 0.23 10.12 22.95
C GLN A 225 0.37 9.21 21.73
N MET A 226 0.37 7.90 21.96
CA MET A 226 0.28 6.93 20.88
C MET A 226 -1.16 6.84 20.36
N ASN A 227 -1.30 6.55 19.06
CA ASN A 227 -2.60 6.19 18.51
C ASN A 227 -3.11 4.90 19.17
N ARG A 228 -4.43 4.78 19.25
CA ARG A 228 -5.10 3.68 19.93
C ARG A 228 -5.93 2.84 18.98
N LYS A 229 -6.27 1.66 19.45
CA LYS A 229 -7.25 0.73 18.87
C LYS A 229 -8.68 1.28 19.07
N PRO A 230 -9.65 0.82 18.27
CA PRO A 230 -11.06 1.07 18.55
C PRO A 230 -11.48 0.43 19.89
N THR A 231 -12.40 1.06 20.60
CA THR A 231 -12.96 0.55 21.86
C THR A 231 -14.24 -0.24 21.62
N GLN A 232 -14.65 -1.01 22.63
CA GLN A 232 -15.96 -1.69 22.61
C GLN A 232 -17.12 -0.71 22.52
N ASP A 233 -17.05 0.44 23.20
CA ASP A 233 -18.13 1.42 23.16
C ASP A 233 -18.26 2.09 21.79
N GLU A 234 -17.15 2.30 21.09
CA GLU A 234 -17.17 2.78 19.71
C GLU A 234 -17.86 1.80 18.76
N TYR A 235 -17.83 0.49 19.04
CA TYR A 235 -18.58 -0.50 18.26
C TYR A 235 -20.10 -0.29 18.35
N PHE A 236 -20.61 0.06 19.54
CA PHE A 236 -22.04 0.20 19.79
C PHE A 236 -22.58 1.61 19.54
N ALA A 237 -21.70 2.63 19.45
CA ALA A 237 -22.06 4.04 19.51
C ALA A 237 -23.11 4.50 18.46
N LEU A 238 -23.10 3.90 17.26
CA LEU A 238 -23.99 4.29 16.14
C LEU A 238 -25.18 3.34 15.96
N MET A 239 -25.36 2.34 16.83
CA MET A 239 -26.49 1.43 16.77
C MET A 239 -27.70 1.98 17.55
N PRO A 240 -28.95 1.70 17.14
CA PRO A 240 -30.12 1.97 17.96
C PRO A 240 -30.07 1.22 19.32
N PRO A 241 -30.62 1.77 20.42
CA PRO A 241 -30.50 1.16 21.76
C PRO A 241 -30.94 -0.31 21.86
N ALA A 242 -32.04 -0.67 21.18
CA ALA A 242 -32.51 -2.06 21.13
C ALA A 242 -31.49 -2.99 20.46
N ARG A 243 -30.85 -2.53 19.38
CA ARG A 243 -29.82 -3.28 18.66
C ARG A 243 -28.53 -3.37 19.48
N GLN A 244 -28.14 -2.30 20.18
CA GLN A 244 -27.01 -2.33 21.11
C GLN A 244 -27.19 -3.40 22.18
N ALA A 245 -28.35 -3.45 22.84
CA ALA A 245 -28.65 -4.44 23.87
C ALA A 245 -28.57 -5.87 23.31
N GLN A 246 -29.14 -6.10 22.13
CA GLN A 246 -29.07 -7.38 21.44
C GLN A 246 -27.63 -7.80 21.14
N GLN A 247 -26.81 -6.90 20.59
CA GLN A 247 -25.43 -7.19 20.24
C GLN A 247 -24.55 -7.40 21.48
N ARG A 248 -24.77 -6.63 22.56
CA ARG A 248 -24.05 -6.82 23.84
C ARG A 248 -24.32 -8.19 24.44
N GLU A 249 -25.56 -8.67 24.42
CA GLU A 249 -25.86 -10.04 24.90
C GLU A 249 -25.27 -11.10 23.97
N ALA A 250 -25.40 -10.94 22.65
CA ALA A 250 -24.87 -11.89 21.67
C ALA A 250 -23.34 -12.06 21.78
N LEU A 251 -22.62 -10.98 22.12
CA LEU A 251 -21.16 -10.96 22.21
C LEU A 251 -20.64 -11.20 23.63
N ARG A 252 -21.52 -11.32 24.64
CA ARG A 252 -21.13 -11.45 26.06
C ARG A 252 -20.23 -12.65 26.31
N SER A 253 -20.53 -13.79 25.72
CA SER A 253 -19.75 -15.02 25.87
C SER A 253 -18.36 -14.95 25.22
N SER A 254 -18.18 -14.04 24.26
CA SER A 254 -16.92 -13.85 23.52
C SER A 254 -16.07 -12.70 24.07
N GLY A 255 -16.50 -12.07 25.16
CA GLY A 255 -15.80 -10.92 25.75
C GLY A 255 -16.00 -9.60 25.00
N GLY A 256 -17.00 -9.51 24.12
CA GLY A 256 -17.32 -8.32 23.33
C GLY A 256 -17.06 -8.47 21.83
N ALA A 257 -17.05 -7.34 21.12
CA ALA A 257 -16.80 -7.23 19.71
C ALA A 257 -15.35 -7.64 19.37
N SER A 258 -15.21 -8.67 18.54
CA SER A 258 -13.93 -9.16 18.02
C SER A 258 -13.52 -8.42 16.73
N SER A 259 -12.31 -8.69 16.22
CA SER A 259 -11.85 -8.15 14.93
C SER A 259 -12.75 -8.51 13.74
N THR A 260 -13.59 -9.53 13.87
CA THR A 260 -14.56 -9.93 12.84
C THR A 260 -15.76 -9.00 12.76
N VAL A 261 -16.27 -8.51 13.92
CA VAL A 261 -17.48 -7.68 13.97
C VAL A 261 -17.16 -6.19 14.14
N MET A 262 -16.04 -5.84 14.76
CA MET A 262 -15.57 -4.47 14.99
C MET A 262 -15.60 -3.54 13.74
N PRO A 263 -15.37 -4.02 12.50
CA PRO A 263 -15.55 -3.19 11.31
C PRO A 263 -16.98 -2.64 11.12
N TYR A 264 -18.01 -3.35 11.57
CA TYR A 264 -19.43 -3.03 11.31
C TYR A 264 -20.01 -2.05 12.34
N ARG A 265 -19.20 -1.08 12.76
CA ARG A 265 -19.57 -0.03 13.71
C ARG A 265 -20.06 1.27 13.06
N GLY A 266 -20.36 1.22 11.77
CA GLY A 266 -20.92 2.35 11.03
C GLY A 266 -22.44 2.45 11.21
N PRO A 267 -23.06 3.50 10.64
CA PRO A 267 -24.51 3.58 10.53
C PRO A 267 -25.08 2.35 9.82
N ASP A 268 -26.22 1.83 10.27
CA ASP A 268 -26.83 0.59 9.77
C ASP A 268 -25.87 -0.61 9.69
N GLU A 269 -24.94 -0.69 10.64
CA GLU A 269 -23.90 -1.73 10.71
C GLU A 269 -23.02 -1.77 9.43
N MET A 270 -22.85 -0.64 8.74
CA MET A 270 -21.92 -0.55 7.62
C MET A 270 -20.46 -0.67 8.07
N ASN A 271 -19.62 -1.20 7.18
CA ASN A 271 -18.21 -1.45 7.46
C ASN A 271 -17.37 -0.15 7.35
N VAL A 272 -16.84 0.33 8.48
CA VAL A 272 -16.05 1.58 8.57
C VAL A 272 -14.58 1.42 8.17
N ILE A 273 -14.12 0.21 7.90
CA ILE A 273 -12.80 0.00 7.29
C ILE A 273 -12.91 0.17 5.78
N LEU A 274 -14.05 -0.26 5.20
CA LEU A 274 -14.34 -0.13 3.77
C LEU A 274 -14.92 1.24 3.41
N LEU A 275 -15.59 1.90 4.35
CA LEU A 275 -16.16 3.24 4.18
C LEU A 275 -15.73 4.16 5.34
N PRO A 276 -14.44 4.57 5.43
CA PRO A 276 -13.96 5.18 6.67
C PRO A 276 -14.52 6.56 6.99
N GLY A 277 -14.95 7.32 5.97
CA GLY A 277 -15.49 8.67 6.17
C GLY A 277 -16.97 8.72 6.58
N ILE A 278 -17.68 7.59 6.69
CA ILE A 278 -19.12 7.59 7.07
C ILE A 278 -19.36 7.72 8.57
N VAL A 279 -18.29 7.82 9.36
CA VAL A 279 -18.31 8.07 10.79
C VAL A 279 -17.48 9.32 11.10
N PRO A 280 -17.71 9.99 12.24
CA PRO A 280 -16.92 11.15 12.63
C PRO A 280 -15.44 10.78 12.73
N ASP A 281 -14.55 11.69 12.33
CA ASP A 281 -13.11 11.48 12.48
C ASP A 281 -12.77 11.32 13.97
N PRO A 282 -12.31 10.14 14.42
CA PRO A 282 -11.96 9.92 15.82
C PRO A 282 -10.65 10.61 16.21
N GLY A 283 -9.98 11.25 15.25
CA GLY A 283 -8.65 11.83 15.40
C GLY A 283 -7.55 10.82 15.09
N HIS A 284 -6.39 11.37 14.71
CA HIS A 284 -5.16 10.60 14.49
C HIS A 284 -3.99 11.47 14.91
N VAL A 285 -3.20 10.97 15.85
CA VAL A 285 -2.10 11.74 16.46
C VAL A 285 -0.90 11.66 15.54
N ALA A 286 -0.41 12.82 15.11
CA ALA A 286 0.83 12.97 14.37
C ALA A 286 2.00 13.26 15.34
N PRO A 287 3.23 12.85 15.01
CA PRO A 287 4.42 13.25 15.77
C PRO A 287 4.69 14.75 15.63
N VAL A 288 5.33 15.31 16.65
CA VAL A 288 5.90 16.66 16.66
C VAL A 288 7.41 16.52 16.53
N ALA A 289 7.96 16.89 15.38
CA ALA A 289 9.37 16.78 15.09
C ALA A 289 9.84 17.89 14.15
N ASP A 290 11.04 18.41 14.41
CA ASP A 290 11.73 19.32 13.48
C ASP A 290 12.70 18.56 12.57
N ARG A 291 13.11 17.35 12.98
CA ARG A 291 14.11 16.54 12.28
C ARG A 291 13.60 15.18 11.89
N VAL A 292 13.58 14.90 10.59
CA VAL A 292 13.10 13.66 9.99
C VAL A 292 13.95 13.31 8.76
N ARG A 293 14.25 12.03 8.52
CA ARG A 293 14.91 11.61 7.27
C ARG A 293 13.92 11.65 6.12
N GLY A 294 14.37 12.12 4.96
CA GLY A 294 13.60 12.18 3.72
C GLY A 294 14.34 12.93 2.62
N PHE A 295 13.57 13.48 1.69
CA PHE A 295 14.07 14.26 0.56
C PHE A 295 13.23 15.51 0.37
N ASP A 296 13.85 16.55 -0.17
CA ASP A 296 13.13 17.67 -0.78
C ASP A 296 12.59 17.20 -2.14
N LEU A 297 11.29 16.92 -2.21
CA LEU A 297 10.60 16.38 -3.36
C LEU A 297 9.95 17.47 -4.21
N ASP A 298 9.64 18.63 -3.63
CA ASP A 298 8.88 19.67 -4.29
C ASP A 298 9.57 21.04 -4.42
N GLY A 299 10.77 21.17 -3.85
CA GLY A 299 11.57 22.39 -3.86
C GLY A 299 11.03 23.49 -2.93
N TRP A 300 10.09 23.17 -2.02
CA TRP A 300 9.45 24.13 -1.14
C TRP A 300 9.90 23.96 0.30
N SER A 301 10.69 24.91 0.80
CA SER A 301 11.27 24.88 2.15
C SER A 301 10.28 25.06 3.31
N GLY A 302 8.97 25.12 3.03
CA GLY A 302 7.94 25.49 4.00
C GLY A 302 7.75 27.00 4.17
N GLN A 303 8.55 27.84 3.49
CA GLN A 303 8.45 29.30 3.53
C GLN A 303 7.97 29.88 2.20
N GLY A 304 7.18 30.96 2.27
CA GLY A 304 6.62 31.61 1.09
C GLY A 304 5.46 30.83 0.46
N HIS A 305 5.22 31.06 -0.83
CA HIS A 305 4.11 30.42 -1.55
C HIS A 305 4.55 29.04 -2.08
N PRO A 306 3.79 27.97 -1.79
CA PRO A 306 4.09 26.65 -2.32
C PRO A 306 3.91 26.59 -3.84
N PRO A 307 4.65 25.70 -4.55
CA PRO A 307 4.36 25.35 -5.94
C PRO A 307 2.91 24.93 -6.14
N LYS A 308 2.33 25.16 -7.33
CA LYS A 308 0.94 24.74 -7.64
C LYS A 308 0.71 23.23 -7.51
N THR A 309 1.77 22.45 -7.61
CA THR A 309 1.78 20.98 -7.52
C THR A 309 2.01 20.48 -6.09
N THR A 310 2.12 21.39 -5.11
CA THR A 310 2.38 21.13 -3.70
C THR A 310 1.21 21.59 -2.86
N ARG A 311 0.82 20.79 -1.87
CA ARG A 311 -0.06 21.24 -0.80
C ARG A 311 0.78 21.78 0.35
N VAL A 312 0.33 22.79 1.08
CA VAL A 312 1.01 23.20 2.32
C VAL A 312 1.10 22.02 3.30
N HIS A 313 2.31 21.71 3.75
CA HIS A 313 2.61 20.65 4.71
C HIS A 313 3.81 21.01 5.61
N PRO A 314 4.00 20.31 6.76
CA PRO A 314 5.21 20.42 7.57
C PRO A 314 6.47 20.07 6.77
N ASN A 315 7.51 20.86 6.96
CA ASN A 315 8.84 20.64 6.36
C ASN A 315 9.84 20.32 7.47
N TYR A 316 10.75 19.39 7.20
CA TYR A 316 11.74 18.96 8.19
C TYR A 316 13.16 19.36 7.82
N VAL A 317 14.05 19.24 8.81
CA VAL A 317 15.49 19.25 8.62
C VAL A 317 16.00 17.82 8.73
N SER A 318 16.77 17.35 7.76
CA SER A 318 17.35 16.01 7.84
C SER A 318 18.40 15.92 8.96
N PRO A 319 18.78 14.72 9.43
CA PRO A 319 19.89 14.57 10.36
C PRO A 319 21.21 15.19 9.86
N ASP A 320 21.43 15.22 8.54
CA ASP A 320 22.60 15.84 7.89
C ASP A 320 22.42 17.34 7.57
N GLY A 321 21.35 17.99 8.05
CA GLY A 321 21.17 19.44 8.00
C GLY A 321 20.52 19.99 6.72
N ARG A 322 20.15 19.14 5.76
CA ARG A 322 19.37 19.56 4.59
C ARG A 322 17.98 20.02 5.04
N THR A 323 17.49 21.11 4.47
CA THR A 323 16.19 21.70 4.77
C THR A 323 15.17 21.35 3.69
N GLY A 324 13.89 21.67 3.93
CA GLY A 324 12.82 21.40 2.96
C GLY A 324 12.52 19.91 2.81
N ILE A 325 12.71 19.12 3.87
CA ILE A 325 12.57 17.67 3.78
C ILE A 325 11.11 17.27 3.88
N ASP A 326 10.67 16.51 2.89
CA ASP A 326 9.34 15.92 2.79
C ASP A 326 9.35 14.46 3.27
N ASN A 327 8.49 14.17 4.23
CA ASN A 327 8.17 12.81 4.66
C ASN A 327 6.83 12.81 5.42
N GLN A 328 5.74 13.12 4.73
CA GLN A 328 4.41 13.14 5.32
C GLN A 328 3.94 11.75 5.78
N LEU A 329 4.54 10.66 5.28
CA LEU A 329 4.34 9.31 5.83
C LEU A 329 4.73 9.23 7.31
N PHE A 330 5.76 9.96 7.74
CA PHE A 330 6.12 10.09 9.16
C PHE A 330 4.99 10.71 9.99
N ASN A 331 4.27 11.71 9.46
CA ASN A 331 3.12 12.31 10.14
C ASN A 331 1.96 11.35 10.34
N VAL A 332 1.82 10.37 9.45
CA VAL A 332 0.77 9.35 9.54
C VAL A 332 1.21 8.21 10.45
N LEU A 333 2.45 7.73 10.33
CA LEU A 333 2.87 6.47 10.97
C LEU A 333 3.64 6.65 12.28
N GLY A 334 4.25 7.83 12.54
CA GLY A 334 5.26 7.95 13.58
C GLY A 334 4.75 7.76 15.01
N CYS A 335 3.47 8.07 15.27
CA CYS A 335 2.82 7.79 16.56
C CYS A 335 1.92 6.57 16.51
N VAL A 336 2.21 5.62 15.61
CA VAL A 336 1.54 4.33 15.57
C VAL A 336 2.56 3.22 15.88
N GLU A 337 2.36 2.55 17.02
CA GLU A 337 3.35 1.66 17.62
C GLU A 337 3.80 0.55 16.66
N GLY A 338 2.86 -0.11 15.97
CA GLY A 338 3.22 -1.24 15.13
C GLY A 338 3.94 -0.90 13.82
N TRP A 339 4.07 0.37 13.43
CA TRP A 339 4.88 0.81 12.27
C TRP A 339 6.26 1.36 12.64
N ARG A 340 6.52 1.60 13.93
CA ARG A 340 7.85 1.99 14.41
C ARG A 340 8.87 0.89 14.16
N ARG A 341 10.17 1.22 14.24
CA ARG A 341 11.26 0.32 13.86
C ARG A 341 11.18 -1.02 14.62
N ASN A 342 10.89 -0.97 15.93
CA ASN A 342 10.70 -2.15 16.78
C ASN A 342 9.22 -2.59 16.87
N GLY A 343 8.37 -2.05 16.00
CA GLY A 343 6.96 -2.38 15.89
C GLY A 343 6.74 -3.71 15.16
N PHE A 344 5.54 -4.25 15.33
CA PHE A 344 5.14 -5.55 14.79
C PHE A 344 5.36 -5.70 13.28
N LEU A 345 5.01 -4.68 12.47
CA LEU A 345 5.04 -4.80 11.01
C LEU A 345 6.47 -4.82 10.44
N PRO A 346 7.37 -3.85 10.75
CA PRO A 346 8.75 -3.94 10.29
C PRO A 346 9.45 -5.19 10.78
N MET A 347 9.22 -5.61 12.03
CA MET A 347 9.83 -6.84 12.55
C MET A 347 9.42 -8.08 11.74
N ILE A 348 8.12 -8.29 11.52
CA ILE A 348 7.65 -9.46 10.76
C ILE A 348 8.12 -9.41 9.31
N GLY A 349 8.02 -8.27 8.63
CA GLY A 349 8.45 -8.15 7.25
C GLY A 349 9.93 -8.51 7.07
N ASN A 350 10.79 -8.00 7.97
CA ASN A 350 12.22 -8.27 7.94
C ASN A 350 12.57 -9.70 8.39
N GLU A 351 11.86 -10.26 9.38
CA GLU A 351 12.07 -11.66 9.77
C GLU A 351 11.61 -12.65 8.69
N LEU A 352 10.50 -12.38 7.99
CA LEU A 352 10.08 -13.19 6.84
C LEU A 352 11.12 -13.16 5.72
N ARG A 353 11.73 -12.00 5.45
CA ARG A 353 12.84 -11.88 4.50
C ARG A 353 14.04 -12.73 4.93
N ARG A 354 14.46 -12.63 6.20
CA ARG A 354 15.56 -13.41 6.78
C ARG A 354 15.26 -14.92 6.84
N ALA A 355 13.99 -15.30 6.95
CA ALA A 355 13.52 -16.68 7.01
C ALA A 355 13.39 -17.36 5.62
N GLY A 356 13.98 -16.77 4.57
CA GLY A 356 13.98 -17.31 3.22
C GLY A 356 12.88 -16.78 2.32
N GLY A 357 12.25 -15.66 2.71
CA GLY A 357 11.40 -14.88 1.82
C GLY A 357 12.18 -14.11 0.74
N LEU A 358 11.51 -13.15 0.12
CA LEU A 358 12.05 -12.36 -0.98
C LEU A 358 13.28 -11.55 -0.55
N SER A 359 14.38 -11.75 -1.27
CA SER A 359 15.67 -11.10 -1.00
C SER A 359 15.90 -9.96 -2.00
N ILE A 360 16.13 -8.75 -1.47
CA ILE A 360 16.42 -7.54 -2.26
C ILE A 360 17.93 -7.35 -2.30
N LEU A 361 18.46 -7.02 -3.48
CA LEU A 361 19.86 -6.66 -3.67
C LEU A 361 19.98 -5.18 -4.04
N VAL A 362 21.00 -4.53 -3.50
CA VAL A 362 21.46 -3.20 -3.94
C VAL A 362 22.86 -3.35 -4.51
N GLU A 363 23.03 -3.00 -5.78
CA GLU A 363 24.32 -2.93 -6.46
C GLU A 363 24.70 -1.45 -6.63
N VAL A 364 25.90 -1.08 -6.22
CA VAL A 364 26.54 0.19 -6.59
C VAL A 364 27.69 -0.13 -7.53
N SER A 365 27.69 0.44 -8.73
CA SER A 365 28.72 0.22 -9.76
C SER A 365 29.27 1.54 -10.30
N GLY A 366 30.46 1.48 -10.90
CA GLY A 366 31.14 2.66 -11.42
C GLY A 366 31.91 3.44 -10.38
N ILE A 367 32.40 2.78 -9.33
CA ILE A 367 33.14 3.45 -8.25
C ILE A 367 34.61 3.56 -8.67
N ASP A 368 35.04 4.71 -9.16
CA ASP A 368 36.45 4.97 -9.47
C ASP A 368 37.19 5.58 -8.26
N ASP A 369 36.50 6.38 -7.44
CA ASP A 369 36.99 6.93 -6.17
C ASP A 369 35.95 6.71 -5.04
N PRO A 370 36.30 5.97 -3.97
CA PRO A 370 35.37 5.62 -2.88
C PRO A 370 34.89 6.81 -2.03
N ARG A 371 35.33 8.04 -2.35
CA ARG A 371 34.88 9.29 -1.74
C ARG A 371 34.17 10.18 -2.76
N ASN A 372 34.66 10.30 -3.99
CA ASN A 372 34.17 11.31 -4.94
C ASN A 372 34.12 10.81 -6.38
N ASP A 373 32.92 10.46 -6.84
CA ASP A 373 32.67 10.05 -8.22
C ASP A 373 31.55 10.90 -8.83
N ASN A 374 31.80 11.48 -10.00
CA ASN A 374 30.80 12.30 -10.69
C ASN A 374 29.63 11.48 -11.25
N GLU A 375 29.83 10.18 -11.44
CA GLU A 375 28.86 9.24 -11.95
C GLU A 375 29.04 7.88 -11.27
N VAL A 376 27.96 7.42 -10.62
CA VAL A 376 27.82 6.06 -10.13
C VAL A 376 26.43 5.55 -10.50
N PHE A 377 26.25 4.24 -10.51
CA PHE A 377 24.95 3.63 -10.75
C PHE A 377 24.51 2.81 -9.56
N VAL A 378 23.27 3.00 -9.12
CA VAL A 378 22.65 2.23 -8.03
C VAL A 378 21.53 1.40 -8.62
N SER A 379 21.60 0.07 -8.52
CA SER A 379 20.57 -0.84 -9.00
C SER A 379 19.81 -1.44 -7.81
N LEU A 380 18.48 -1.41 -7.86
CA LEU A 380 17.61 -2.21 -6.98
C LEU A 380 17.17 -3.45 -7.74
N LEU A 381 17.49 -4.62 -7.18
CA LEU A 381 17.29 -5.91 -7.82
C LEU A 381 16.66 -6.89 -6.82
N TYR A 382 16.23 -8.05 -7.32
CA TYR A 382 15.79 -9.18 -6.51
C TYR A 382 16.67 -10.39 -6.77
N SER A 383 16.90 -11.16 -5.71
CA SER A 383 17.70 -12.38 -5.74
C SER A 383 16.84 -13.61 -6.00
N ALA A 384 17.39 -14.59 -6.71
CA ALA A 384 16.85 -15.94 -6.85
C ALA A 384 17.14 -16.80 -5.60
N ASP A 385 18.16 -16.42 -4.84
CA ASP A 385 18.57 -17.07 -3.61
C ASP A 385 17.97 -16.39 -2.37
N PRO A 386 17.54 -17.17 -1.36
CA PRO A 386 17.11 -16.63 -0.08
C PRO A 386 18.31 -16.13 0.75
N ILE A 387 18.06 -15.15 1.64
CA ILE A 387 19.03 -14.72 2.65
C ILE A 387 19.57 -15.92 3.42
N ARG A 388 20.90 -15.98 3.54
CA ARG A 388 21.59 -16.98 4.37
C ARG A 388 21.92 -16.41 5.74
N ARG A 389 21.77 -17.26 6.76
CA ARG A 389 22.04 -16.92 8.15
C ARG A 389 23.10 -17.83 8.74
N ASP A 390 23.76 -17.33 9.76
CA ASP A 390 24.71 -18.10 10.55
C ASP A 390 24.01 -19.21 11.34
N GLY A 391 24.80 -20.06 12.01
CA GLY A 391 24.26 -21.16 12.83
C GLY A 391 23.36 -20.69 13.99
N THR A 392 23.41 -19.41 14.39
CA THR A 392 22.52 -18.85 15.42
C THR A 392 21.19 -18.34 14.87
N SER A 393 21.03 -18.26 13.54
CA SER A 393 19.89 -17.66 12.85
C SER A 393 19.66 -16.17 13.15
N LYS A 394 20.63 -15.48 13.77
CA LYS A 394 20.55 -14.06 14.12
C LYS A 394 21.31 -13.16 13.15
N ILE A 395 22.37 -13.68 12.55
CA ILE A 395 23.27 -12.90 11.71
C ILE A 395 23.01 -13.28 10.25
N VAL A 396 22.75 -12.28 9.41
CA VAL A 396 22.78 -12.46 7.96
C VAL A 396 24.25 -12.62 7.54
N LEU A 397 24.57 -13.71 6.83
CA LEU A 397 25.94 -13.99 6.44
C LEU A 397 26.44 -12.95 5.44
N PRO A 398 27.53 -12.24 5.74
CA PRO A 398 28.20 -11.41 4.75
C PRO A 398 28.89 -12.26 3.69
N ASP A 399 29.18 -11.62 2.55
CA ASP A 399 30.04 -12.16 1.50
C ASP A 399 29.49 -13.44 0.84
N PHE A 400 28.17 -13.67 0.97
CA PHE A 400 27.47 -14.73 0.25
C PHE A 400 27.19 -14.29 -1.20
N THR A 401 27.23 -15.26 -2.13
CA THR A 401 26.89 -15.00 -3.54
C THR A 401 25.40 -15.18 -3.77
N PHE A 402 24.74 -14.17 -4.33
CA PHE A 402 23.32 -14.16 -4.65
C PHE A 402 23.12 -14.03 -6.15
N GLY A 403 22.45 -15.01 -6.76
CA GLY A 403 22.02 -14.94 -8.15
C GLY A 403 20.89 -13.93 -8.33
N VAL A 404 20.95 -13.13 -9.39
CA VAL A 404 19.91 -12.19 -9.80
C VAL A 404 18.71 -12.95 -10.35
N ASN A 405 17.52 -12.58 -9.88
CA ASN A 405 16.28 -13.24 -10.26
C ASN A 405 15.83 -12.82 -11.66
N ALA A 406 15.94 -13.72 -12.64
CA ALA A 406 15.48 -13.46 -14.00
C ALA A 406 13.97 -13.67 -14.21
N ASN A 407 13.22 -14.15 -13.20
CA ASN A 407 11.77 -14.33 -13.33
C ASN A 407 11.10 -12.96 -13.52
N PRO A 408 10.29 -12.75 -14.59
CA PRO A 408 9.59 -11.49 -14.84
C PRO A 408 8.66 -11.02 -13.72
N GLU A 409 8.25 -11.90 -12.82
CA GLU A 409 7.50 -11.54 -11.60
C GLU A 409 8.24 -10.56 -10.69
N PHE A 410 9.57 -10.63 -10.70
CA PHE A 410 10.44 -9.76 -9.90
C PHE A 410 11.29 -8.84 -10.77
N SER A 411 11.83 -9.37 -11.87
CA SER A 411 12.74 -8.61 -12.73
C SER A 411 12.07 -7.46 -13.47
N GLN A 412 10.74 -7.45 -13.61
CA GLN A 412 10.00 -6.30 -14.11
C GLN A 412 10.15 -5.05 -13.23
N ASP A 413 10.44 -5.24 -11.93
CA ASP A 413 10.53 -4.17 -10.93
C ASP A 413 11.99 -3.72 -10.70
N PHE A 414 12.94 -4.25 -11.47
CA PHE A 414 14.32 -3.81 -11.38
C PHE A 414 14.45 -2.37 -11.86
N VAL A 415 15.24 -1.58 -11.12
CA VAL A 415 15.51 -0.20 -11.47
C VAL A 415 16.99 0.10 -11.30
N ARG A 416 17.53 0.93 -12.20
CA ARG A 416 18.87 1.49 -12.08
C ARG A 416 18.83 3.01 -12.09
N PHE A 417 19.25 3.58 -10.97
CA PHE A 417 19.50 5.00 -10.81
C PHE A 417 20.88 5.37 -11.32
N ARG A 418 20.98 6.54 -11.95
CA ARG A 418 22.23 7.27 -12.09
C ARG A 418 22.39 8.14 -10.85
N GLY A 419 23.61 8.38 -10.40
CA GLY A 419 23.88 9.24 -9.26
C GLY A 419 25.30 9.76 -9.24
N ARG A 420 25.64 10.42 -8.13
CA ARG A 420 26.96 10.97 -7.84
C ARG A 420 27.37 10.59 -6.42
N MET A 421 28.65 10.32 -6.21
CA MET A 421 29.25 10.19 -4.90
C MET A 421 30.00 11.46 -4.51
N THR A 422 29.77 11.97 -3.31
CA THR A 422 30.49 13.13 -2.77
C THR A 422 30.77 12.89 -1.29
N ASN A 423 32.04 12.93 -0.91
CA ASN A 423 32.53 12.61 0.44
C ASN A 423 32.03 11.24 0.97
N GLY A 424 31.89 10.25 0.10
CA GLY A 424 31.41 8.90 0.43
C GLY A 424 29.89 8.76 0.52
N VAL A 425 29.13 9.84 0.24
CA VAL A 425 27.67 9.82 0.18
C VAL A 425 27.22 9.76 -1.27
N ILE A 426 26.43 8.76 -1.62
CA ILE A 426 25.81 8.63 -2.94
C ILE A 426 24.44 9.28 -2.90
N THR A 427 24.15 10.16 -3.87
CA THR A 427 22.79 10.67 -4.13
C THR A 427 22.43 10.39 -5.57
N THR A 428 21.20 9.94 -5.80
CA THR A 428 20.74 9.58 -7.14
C THR A 428 19.90 10.65 -7.81
N ASP A 429 19.90 10.62 -9.14
CA ASP A 429 18.89 11.24 -9.98
C ASP A 429 17.51 10.61 -9.69
N VAL A 430 16.46 11.30 -10.16
CA VAL A 430 15.07 10.88 -10.00
C VAL A 430 14.71 9.75 -10.96
N GLN A 431 14.04 8.73 -10.43
CA GLN A 431 13.29 7.74 -11.19
C GLN A 431 11.80 8.10 -11.18
N PRO A 432 11.11 8.13 -12.34
CA PRO A 432 9.69 8.50 -12.37
C PRO A 432 8.81 7.60 -11.51
N LEU A 433 9.14 6.31 -11.45
CA LEU A 433 8.39 5.29 -10.73
C LEU A 433 9.34 4.16 -10.31
N VAL A 434 9.20 3.70 -9.07
CA VAL A 434 9.84 2.50 -8.54
C VAL A 434 8.78 1.66 -7.85
N THR A 435 8.68 0.39 -8.22
CA THR A 435 7.80 -0.58 -7.56
C THR A 435 8.65 -1.46 -6.64
N MET A 436 8.19 -1.64 -5.40
CA MET A 436 8.91 -2.39 -4.37
C MET A 436 8.01 -3.42 -3.72
N HIS A 437 8.57 -4.60 -3.53
CA HIS A 437 8.03 -5.65 -2.69
C HIS A 437 8.50 -5.45 -1.25
N GLU A 438 7.58 -5.13 -0.34
CA GLU A 438 7.88 -4.96 1.10
C GLU A 438 8.04 -6.29 1.83
N GLY A 439 7.42 -7.34 1.29
CA GLY A 439 7.47 -8.73 1.76
C GLY A 439 6.88 -9.67 0.70
N PRO A 440 6.59 -10.96 1.04
CA PRO A 440 6.08 -11.94 0.07
C PRO A 440 4.65 -11.68 -0.42
N ALA A 441 4.00 -10.65 0.12
CA ALA A 441 2.56 -10.46 0.10
C ALA A 441 2.13 -9.06 -0.36
N SER A 442 3.04 -8.13 -0.56
CA SER A 442 2.68 -6.72 -0.81
C SER A 442 3.70 -6.01 -1.69
N THR A 443 3.18 -5.36 -2.71
CA THR A 443 3.90 -4.43 -3.57
C THR A 443 3.32 -3.04 -3.43
N TRP A 444 4.15 -2.02 -3.53
CA TRP A 444 3.70 -0.64 -3.65
C TRP A 444 4.62 0.15 -4.57
N SER A 445 4.14 1.32 -4.96
CA SER A 445 4.84 2.19 -5.88
C SER A 445 5.30 3.49 -5.23
N LEU A 446 6.43 4.02 -5.72
CA LEU A 446 7.01 5.30 -5.31
C LEU A 446 7.30 6.14 -6.55
N TYR A 447 6.58 7.24 -6.68
CA TYR A 447 6.74 8.20 -7.76
C TYR A 447 7.85 9.19 -7.45
N GLN A 448 8.56 9.64 -8.48
CA GLN A 448 9.70 10.55 -8.34
C GLN A 448 10.75 10.05 -7.33
N ALA A 449 10.94 8.73 -7.33
CA ALA A 449 11.80 8.02 -6.41
C ALA A 449 13.26 8.47 -6.57
N ARG A 450 13.97 8.56 -5.45
CA ARG A 450 15.41 8.85 -5.39
C ARG A 450 16.00 8.21 -4.16
N MET A 451 17.32 8.01 -4.17
CA MET A 451 18.05 7.36 -3.10
C MET A 451 19.21 8.21 -2.61
N ARG A 452 19.52 8.04 -1.32
CA ARG A 452 20.74 8.53 -0.67
C ARG A 452 21.36 7.37 0.09
N LEU A 453 22.63 7.05 -0.15
CA LEU A 453 23.29 5.87 0.39
C LEU A 453 24.69 6.18 0.90
N GLU A 454 25.15 5.43 1.90
CA GLU A 454 26.50 5.48 2.46
C GLU A 454 26.99 4.06 2.77
N PHE A 455 28.28 3.82 2.59
CA PHE A 455 28.92 2.59 3.09
C PHE A 455 29.27 2.77 4.56
N THR A 456 28.88 1.82 5.40
CA THR A 456 29.19 1.88 6.83
C THR A 456 30.67 1.53 7.06
N PRO A 457 31.29 1.98 8.17
CA PRO A 457 32.67 1.62 8.51
C PRO A 457 32.93 0.11 8.58
N GLU A 458 31.91 -0.66 8.94
CA GLU A 458 31.92 -2.12 9.02
C GLU A 458 31.76 -2.80 7.64
N GLY A 459 31.67 -2.00 6.57
CA GLY A 459 31.55 -2.47 5.20
C GLY A 459 30.12 -2.65 4.72
N GLY A 460 29.09 -2.38 5.55
CA GLY A 460 27.68 -2.50 5.18
C GLY A 460 27.16 -1.32 4.35
N LEU A 461 25.84 -1.32 4.14
CA LEU A 461 25.11 -0.24 3.46
C LEU A 461 24.08 0.37 4.40
N SER A 462 24.02 1.70 4.46
CA SER A 462 22.88 2.45 4.99
C SER A 462 22.29 3.30 3.88
N ALA A 463 20.98 3.21 3.67
CA ALA A 463 20.32 3.91 2.58
C ALA A 463 18.94 4.44 2.96
N THR A 464 18.55 5.53 2.30
CA THR A 464 17.19 6.06 2.31
C THR A 464 16.67 6.06 0.87
N LEU A 465 15.51 5.45 0.66
CA LEU A 465 14.72 5.53 -0.58
C LEU A 465 13.52 6.43 -0.31
N GLY A 466 13.23 7.40 -1.18
CA GLY A 466 12.08 8.30 -0.96
C GLY A 466 11.49 8.87 -2.23
N GLY A 467 10.26 9.35 -2.13
CA GLY A 467 9.40 9.82 -3.23
C GLY A 467 7.95 9.91 -2.76
N TYR A 468 6.99 9.97 -3.68
CA TYR A 468 5.56 10.00 -3.34
C TYR A 468 4.92 8.61 -3.46
N ARG A 469 4.25 8.16 -2.41
CA ARG A 469 3.42 6.95 -2.42
C ARG A 469 1.96 7.34 -2.59
N ASP A 470 1.20 6.58 -3.38
CA ASP A 470 -0.26 6.76 -3.41
C ASP A 470 -0.85 6.36 -2.05
N TRP A 471 -1.56 7.28 -1.40
CA TRP A 471 -2.12 7.00 -0.07
C TRP A 471 -3.18 5.89 -0.12
N ARG A 472 -3.84 5.66 -1.25
CA ARG A 472 -4.84 4.59 -1.42
C ARG A 472 -4.18 3.21 -1.44
N GLU A 473 -3.01 3.08 -2.07
CA GLU A 473 -2.21 1.85 -2.00
C GLU A 473 -1.78 1.54 -0.55
N LEU A 474 -1.41 2.58 0.21
CA LEU A 474 -1.10 2.44 1.63
C LEU A 474 -2.30 1.93 2.43
N LEU A 475 -3.47 2.54 2.27
CA LEU A 475 -4.68 2.12 2.99
C LEU A 475 -5.17 0.74 2.55
N ALA A 476 -5.13 0.42 1.25
CA ALA A 476 -5.53 -0.88 0.73
C ALA A 476 -4.76 -2.00 1.44
N MET A 477 -3.46 -1.81 1.67
CA MET A 477 -2.61 -2.71 2.43
C MET A 477 -2.84 -2.65 3.94
N ALA A 478 -2.91 -1.45 4.53
CA ALA A 478 -3.14 -1.28 5.97
C ALA A 478 -4.48 -1.86 6.42
N PHE A 479 -5.47 -1.90 5.54
CA PHE A 479 -6.81 -2.40 5.81
C PHE A 479 -7.05 -3.80 5.23
N PHE A 480 -6.06 -4.39 4.53
CA PHE A 480 -6.22 -5.66 3.81
C PHE A 480 -6.66 -6.81 4.73
N GLN A 481 -6.16 -6.83 5.96
CA GLN A 481 -6.55 -7.77 7.00
C GLN A 481 -7.69 -7.24 7.90
N ALA A 482 -8.52 -6.33 7.36
CA ALA A 482 -9.64 -5.71 8.05
C ALA A 482 -9.24 -5.17 9.44
N SER A 483 -9.98 -5.53 10.48
CA SER A 483 -9.72 -5.03 11.84
C SER A 483 -8.54 -5.73 12.52
N ASP A 484 -7.93 -6.77 11.94
CA ASP A 484 -6.79 -7.44 12.60
C ASP A 484 -5.64 -6.45 12.78
N TYR A 485 -5.30 -5.69 11.73
CA TYR A 485 -4.28 -4.64 11.81
C TYR A 485 -4.69 -3.49 12.73
N GLU A 486 -5.94 -3.06 12.67
CA GLU A 486 -6.49 -2.03 13.56
C GLU A 486 -6.33 -2.42 15.05
N ASN A 487 -6.56 -3.70 15.38
CA ASN A 487 -6.47 -4.23 16.75
C ASN A 487 -5.06 -4.60 17.20
N THR A 488 -4.13 -4.86 16.27
CA THR A 488 -2.75 -5.27 16.59
C THR A 488 -1.76 -4.11 16.59
N ILE A 489 -1.96 -3.10 15.74
CA ILE A 489 -0.91 -2.12 15.38
C ILE A 489 -1.14 -0.75 16.06
N GLY A 490 -2.37 -0.46 16.51
CA GLY A 490 -2.68 0.71 17.33
C GLY A 490 -3.14 1.93 16.54
N PHE A 491 -4.16 1.77 15.70
CA PHE A 491 -4.81 2.87 14.98
C PHE A 491 -6.31 2.62 14.86
N THR A 492 -7.05 3.61 14.34
CA THR A 492 -8.43 3.39 13.86
C THR A 492 -8.49 3.65 12.35
N ALA A 493 -9.20 2.81 11.60
CA ALA A 493 -9.28 2.96 10.14
C ALA A 493 -9.86 4.33 9.70
N PRO A 494 -10.94 4.86 10.33
CA PRO A 494 -11.40 6.22 10.09
C PRO A 494 -10.36 7.29 10.40
N GLY A 495 -9.64 7.19 11.53
CA GLY A 495 -8.60 8.15 11.89
C GLY A 495 -7.46 8.16 10.87
N MET A 496 -6.99 6.97 10.47
CA MET A 496 -5.92 6.82 9.48
C MET A 496 -6.33 7.33 8.09
N TYR A 497 -7.55 7.02 7.65
CA TYR A 497 -8.10 7.51 6.38
C TYR A 497 -8.11 9.04 6.32
N ASN A 498 -8.57 9.69 7.38
CA ASN A 498 -8.56 11.15 7.47
C ASN A 498 -7.13 11.70 7.59
N ALA A 499 -6.23 11.01 8.30
CA ALA A 499 -4.82 11.41 8.43
C ALA A 499 -4.09 11.40 7.10
N VAL A 500 -4.20 10.33 6.30
CA VAL A 500 -3.52 10.27 4.99
C VAL A 500 -4.07 11.31 4.03
N ARG A 501 -5.38 11.59 4.03
CA ARG A 501 -5.98 12.64 3.21
C ARG A 501 -5.54 14.04 3.62
N ARG A 502 -5.33 14.28 4.92
CA ARG A 502 -4.74 15.54 5.41
C ARG A 502 -3.27 15.68 5.03
N ALA A 503 -2.52 14.58 5.12
CA ALA A 503 -1.08 14.53 4.91
C ALA A 503 -0.68 14.45 3.43
N ALA A 504 -1.59 14.08 2.53
CA ALA A 504 -1.32 14.03 1.09
C ALA A 504 -0.90 15.42 0.58
N ASP A 505 0.32 15.46 0.05
CA ASP A 505 1.11 16.65 -0.27
C ASP A 505 1.57 16.73 -1.74
N GLY A 506 1.61 15.60 -2.43
CA GLY A 506 2.05 15.51 -3.82
C GLY A 506 1.08 14.78 -4.75
N LEU A 507 1.55 14.47 -5.95
CA LEU A 507 0.79 13.81 -7.03
C LEU A 507 -0.60 14.45 -7.24
N ARG A 508 -0.60 15.77 -7.43
CA ARG A 508 -1.82 16.52 -7.72
C ARG A 508 -2.42 16.04 -9.03
N ASP A 509 -3.62 15.48 -8.94
CA ASP A 509 -4.39 15.06 -10.09
C ASP A 509 -4.69 16.29 -10.99
N PRO A 510 -4.34 16.25 -12.28
CA PRO A 510 -4.49 17.40 -13.16
C PRO A 510 -5.96 17.72 -13.49
N GLU A 511 -6.86 16.72 -13.43
CA GLU A 511 -8.29 16.89 -13.74
C GLU A 511 -9.08 17.32 -12.51
N THR A 512 -8.83 16.70 -11.35
CA THR A 512 -9.59 16.92 -10.11
C THR A 512 -8.93 17.92 -9.16
N GLY A 513 -7.62 18.13 -9.29
CA GLY A 513 -6.83 18.96 -8.38
C GLY A 513 -6.57 18.34 -7.01
N ILE A 514 -7.00 17.10 -6.80
CA ILE A 514 -6.83 16.36 -5.53
C ILE A 514 -5.39 15.86 -5.42
N PHE A 515 -4.81 15.97 -4.22
CA PHE A 515 -3.49 15.41 -3.91
C PHE A 515 -3.64 13.93 -3.55
N ASN A 516 -3.03 13.06 -4.35
CA ASN A 516 -3.06 11.60 -4.15
C ASN A 516 -1.75 11.04 -3.58
N GLY A 517 -0.69 11.84 -3.58
CA GLY A 517 0.65 11.44 -3.16
C GLY A 517 0.93 11.84 -1.73
N LEU A 518 1.57 10.94 -1.01
CA LEU A 518 2.14 11.15 0.31
C LEU A 518 3.66 11.04 0.19
N SER A 519 4.39 12.11 0.47
CA SER A 519 5.85 12.04 0.54
C SER A 519 6.26 11.02 1.60
N ALA A 520 7.16 10.13 1.20
CA ALA A 520 7.55 8.98 1.98
C ALA A 520 9.06 8.77 1.89
N ALA A 521 9.65 8.36 3.01
CA ALA A 521 11.00 7.86 3.07
C ALA A 521 11.03 6.49 3.72
N TYR A 522 11.87 5.62 3.20
CA TYR A 522 12.13 4.27 3.68
C TYR A 522 13.62 4.12 3.99
N GLU A 523 13.92 3.48 5.10
CA GLU A 523 15.29 3.12 5.47
C GLU A 523 15.62 1.71 4.99
N MET A 524 16.86 1.52 4.55
CA MET A 524 17.43 0.26 4.12
C MET A 524 18.78 0.04 4.79
N GLU A 525 19.01 -1.17 5.28
CA GLU A 525 20.34 -1.61 5.72
C GLU A 525 20.73 -2.85 4.93
N GLY A 526 21.97 -2.87 4.46
CA GLY A 526 22.51 -3.93 3.62
C GLY A 526 23.75 -4.56 4.21
N VAL A 527 23.85 -5.88 4.04
CA VAL A 527 25.02 -6.68 4.38
C VAL A 527 25.80 -6.98 3.09
N PRO A 528 27.14 -6.94 3.09
CA PRO A 528 27.95 -7.24 1.90
C PRO A 528 27.57 -8.55 1.24
N ALA A 529 27.51 -8.54 -0.08
CA ALA A 529 27.13 -9.67 -0.90
C ALA A 529 27.88 -9.65 -2.24
N PHE A 530 27.91 -10.78 -2.93
CA PHE A 530 28.42 -10.88 -4.30
C PHE A 530 27.30 -11.20 -5.28
N ILE A 531 27.38 -10.59 -6.46
CA ILE A 531 26.61 -11.00 -7.64
C ILE A 531 27.57 -11.79 -8.54
N PRO A 532 27.15 -12.94 -9.13
CA PRO A 532 27.98 -13.69 -10.06
C PRO A 532 28.56 -12.79 -11.17
N PRO A 533 29.86 -12.89 -11.50
CA PRO A 533 30.51 -11.99 -12.45
C PRO A 533 29.82 -11.89 -13.81
N GLU A 534 29.27 -13.00 -14.32
CA GLU A 534 28.55 -13.05 -15.58
C GLU A 534 27.23 -12.28 -15.54
N GLN A 535 26.52 -12.32 -14.41
CA GLN A 535 25.29 -11.56 -14.22
C GLN A 535 25.58 -10.08 -13.97
N HIS A 536 26.66 -9.78 -13.25
CA HIS A 536 27.15 -8.41 -13.10
C HIS A 536 27.50 -7.78 -14.46
N ALA A 537 28.19 -8.51 -15.34
CA ALA A 537 28.48 -8.05 -16.70
C ALA A 537 27.20 -7.81 -17.53
N GLN A 538 26.19 -8.68 -17.40
CA GLN A 538 24.88 -8.48 -18.05
C GLN A 538 24.16 -7.25 -17.51
N LEU A 539 24.15 -7.06 -16.19
CA LEU A 539 23.61 -5.87 -15.55
C LEU A 539 24.30 -4.62 -16.09
N ALA A 540 25.63 -4.58 -16.14
CA ALA A 540 26.39 -3.43 -16.64
C ALA A 540 26.10 -3.12 -18.12
N ALA A 541 25.94 -4.16 -18.96
CA ALA A 541 25.55 -4.00 -20.36
C ALA A 541 24.16 -3.34 -20.52
N GLY A 542 23.27 -3.51 -19.53
CA GLY A 542 21.91 -2.99 -19.54
C GLY A 542 20.99 -3.75 -20.50
N GLY A 543 19.85 -3.14 -20.83
CA GLY A 543 18.79 -3.80 -21.59
C GLY A 543 17.96 -4.76 -20.73
N ARG A 544 17.27 -5.69 -21.37
CA ARG A 544 16.47 -6.71 -20.68
C ARG A 544 17.37 -7.85 -20.23
N LEU A 545 17.30 -8.21 -18.96
CA LEU A 545 17.89 -9.45 -18.50
C LEU A 545 17.18 -10.62 -19.18
N SER A 546 17.95 -11.46 -19.87
CA SER A 546 17.44 -12.71 -20.40
C SER A 546 17.67 -13.80 -19.35
N PRO A 547 16.72 -14.74 -19.16
CA PRO A 547 17.02 -15.92 -18.36
C PRO A 547 18.25 -16.63 -18.96
N PRO A 548 19.11 -17.24 -18.11
CA PRO A 548 20.24 -17.99 -18.61
C PRO A 548 19.73 -19.05 -19.60
N THR A 549 20.37 -19.14 -20.77
CA THR A 549 20.06 -20.19 -21.74
C THR A 549 20.27 -21.53 -21.03
N PRO A 550 19.27 -22.45 -21.02
CA PRO A 550 19.48 -23.76 -20.43
C PRO A 550 20.68 -24.40 -21.13
N ARG A 551 21.69 -24.79 -20.33
CA ARG A 551 22.85 -25.54 -20.82
C ARG A 551 22.48 -26.98 -21.10
#